data_AF-A0A7S1UJ33-F1
#
_entry.id   AF-A0A7S1UJ33-F1
#
_cell.length_a   1.000
_cell.length_b   1.000
_cell.length_c   1.000
_cell.angle_alpha   90.00
_cell.angle_beta   90.00
_cell.angle_gamma   90.00
#
_symmetry.space_group_name_H-M   'P 1'
#
loop_
_entity.id
_entity.type
_entity.pdbx_description
1 polymer ?
#
loop_
_entity_poly.entity_id
_entity_poly.type
_entity_poly.pdbx_seq_one_letter_code
_entity_poly.pdbx_strand_id
1 'polypeptide(L)'
;WALQGFNATVFAYGQTGSGKTFTITGGPERYQDRGIIPRAISTIFDAFDKSDDTQYQAFVSYLEIYNEQGYDLLSEERDAHRMEDLPKVSMMEDENGNFHLRNLGMHRVASEEDALNFLFLGDTNRAISETAMNKASSRSHCIFTISLEARKHGSEVVKRSKLHFVDLAGAERVA
;
A
#
# COMPACT_ATOMS: atom_id res chain seq x y z
N TRP A 1 15.48 2.58 -8.47
CA TRP A 1 15.50 1.17 -8.93
C TRP A 1 14.13 0.66 -9.38
N ALA A 2 13.04 0.99 -8.69
CA ALA A 2 11.69 0.62 -9.13
C ALA A 2 11.36 1.03 -10.57
N LEU A 3 11.61 2.28 -10.95
CA LEU A 3 11.44 2.76 -12.34
C LEU A 3 12.28 2.00 -13.37
N GLN A 4 13.33 1.29 -12.94
CA GLN A 4 14.18 0.46 -13.80
C GLN A 4 13.70 -1.00 -13.89
N GLY A 5 12.61 -1.36 -13.22
CA GLY A 5 12.02 -2.70 -13.21
C GLY A 5 12.40 -3.59 -12.02
N PHE A 6 12.94 -3.03 -10.93
CA PHE A 6 13.32 -3.82 -9.75
C PHE A 6 12.31 -3.69 -8.62
N ASN A 7 11.91 -4.81 -8.02
CA ASN A 7 11.06 -4.81 -6.83
C ASN A 7 11.82 -4.21 -5.64
N ALA A 8 11.10 -3.53 -4.74
CA ALA A 8 11.64 -3.11 -3.46
C ALA A 8 10.60 -3.23 -2.35
N THR A 9 11.08 -3.32 -1.11
CA THR A 9 10.23 -3.38 0.07
C THR A 9 10.84 -2.55 1.18
N VAL A 10 10.03 -1.73 1.82
CA VAL A 10 10.39 -0.92 2.99
C VAL A 10 9.51 -1.35 4.15
N PHE A 11 10.14 -1.68 5.28
CA PHE A 11 9.44 -2.08 6.51
C PHE A 11 9.68 -1.05 7.61
N ALA A 12 8.61 -0.67 8.32
CA ALA A 12 8.73 -0.08 9.64
C ALA A 12 8.47 -1.15 10.70
N TYR A 13 9.42 -1.30 11.63
CA TYR A 13 9.38 -2.29 12.70
C TYR A 13 9.74 -1.64 14.04
N GLY A 14 9.09 -2.06 15.11
CA GLY A 14 9.26 -1.50 16.45
C GLY A 14 8.03 -1.72 17.32
N GLN A 15 8.18 -1.46 18.62
CA GLN A 15 7.09 -1.56 19.58
C GLN A 15 5.92 -0.61 19.24
N THR A 16 4.72 -0.90 19.75
CA THR A 16 3.59 0.03 19.67
C THR A 16 3.97 1.42 20.22
N GLY A 17 3.60 2.48 19.50
CA GLY A 17 3.95 3.86 19.85
C GLY A 17 5.35 4.32 19.42
N SER A 18 6.17 3.49 18.77
CA SER A 18 7.51 3.87 18.30
C SER A 18 7.55 4.75 17.03
N GLY A 19 6.38 5.17 16.52
CA GLY A 19 6.29 6.03 15.33
C GLY A 19 6.33 5.30 13.97
N LYS A 20 6.04 4.00 13.90
CA LYS A 20 6.03 3.23 12.63
C LYS A 20 5.08 3.83 11.59
N THR A 21 3.79 3.95 11.95
CA THR A 21 2.76 4.55 11.09
C THR A 21 3.07 5.99 10.72
N PHE A 22 3.57 6.78 11.67
CA PHE A 22 4.02 8.16 11.40
C PHE A 22 5.19 8.20 10.40
N THR A 23 6.09 7.22 10.43
CA THR A 23 7.20 7.14 9.47
C THR A 23 6.72 6.72 8.08
N ILE A 24 5.84 5.72 8.00
CA ILE A 24 5.36 5.14 6.74
C ILE A 24 4.37 6.07 6.04
N THR A 25 3.31 6.49 6.74
CA THR A 25 2.22 7.26 6.17
C THR A 25 2.35 8.75 6.48
N GLY A 26 2.71 9.09 7.72
CA GLY A 26 2.81 10.49 8.17
C GLY A 26 1.61 10.97 8.98
N GLY A 27 1.66 12.25 9.35
CA GLY A 27 0.55 12.97 9.97
C GLY A 27 -0.47 13.50 8.94
N PRO A 28 -1.76 13.56 9.29
CA PRO A 28 -2.82 13.98 8.37
C PRO A 28 -2.90 15.51 8.13
N GLU A 29 -2.29 16.32 9.01
CA GLU A 29 -2.56 17.76 9.05
C GLU A 29 -1.59 18.61 8.23
N ARG A 30 -0.28 18.31 8.29
CA ARG A 30 0.74 19.18 7.68
C ARG A 30 1.51 18.45 6.61
N TYR A 31 1.78 19.13 5.50
CA TYR A 31 2.58 18.58 4.41
C TYR A 31 3.97 18.11 4.88
N GLN A 32 4.59 18.84 5.81
CA GLN A 32 5.88 18.48 6.40
C GLN A 32 5.85 17.14 7.17
N ASP A 33 4.68 16.73 7.66
CA ASP A 33 4.49 15.52 8.45
C ASP A 33 4.21 14.29 7.57
N ARG A 34 4.17 14.45 6.23
CA ARG A 34 4.02 13.32 5.28
C ARG A 34 5.15 12.30 5.47
N GLY A 35 4.78 11.03 5.52
CA GLY A 35 5.70 9.90 5.67
C GLY A 35 6.33 9.48 4.35
N ILE A 36 6.87 8.26 4.33
CA ILE A 36 7.56 7.67 3.18
C ILE A 36 6.63 7.46 1.98
N ILE A 37 5.43 6.90 2.17
CA ILE A 37 4.51 6.57 1.07
C ILE A 37 4.14 7.81 0.23
N PRO A 38 3.56 8.89 0.81
CA PRO A 38 3.17 10.04 0.01
C PRO A 38 4.37 10.74 -0.68
N ARG A 39 5.56 10.70 -0.08
CA ARG A 39 6.79 11.21 -0.71
C ARG A 39 7.26 10.33 -1.86
N ALA A 40 7.14 9.01 -1.72
CA ALA A 40 7.44 8.07 -2.78
C ALA A 40 6.49 8.23 -3.96
N ILE A 41 5.18 8.40 -3.70
CA ILE A 41 4.18 8.72 -4.73
C ILE A 41 4.60 9.97 -5.49
N SER A 42 4.83 11.10 -4.80
CA SER A 42 5.25 12.35 -5.43
C SER A 42 6.52 12.16 -6.27
N THR A 43 7.54 11.51 -5.73
CA THR A 43 8.81 11.23 -6.44
C THR A 43 8.61 10.39 -7.70
N ILE A 44 7.70 9.41 -7.67
CA ILE A 44 7.40 8.53 -8.81
C ILE A 44 6.72 9.32 -9.93
N PHE A 45 5.70 10.10 -9.60
CA PHE A 45 4.97 10.89 -10.60
C PHE A 45 5.83 12.03 -11.16
N ASP A 46 6.64 12.69 -10.32
CA ASP A 46 7.66 13.64 -10.78
C ASP A 46 8.62 13.04 -11.81
N ALA A 47 8.95 11.75 -11.65
CA ALA A 47 9.84 11.05 -12.58
C ALA A 47 9.12 10.62 -13.86
N PHE A 48 7.81 10.33 -13.79
CA PHE A 48 7.01 10.09 -14.98
C PHE A 48 6.96 11.34 -15.86
N ASP A 49 6.71 12.51 -15.25
CA ASP A 49 6.57 13.78 -15.97
C ASP A 49 7.90 14.24 -16.62
N LYS A 50 9.04 13.87 -16.05
CA LYS A 50 10.37 14.20 -16.57
C LYS A 50 10.88 13.23 -17.64
N SER A 51 10.10 12.21 -17.98
CA SER A 51 10.52 11.13 -18.87
C SER A 51 9.83 11.22 -20.22
N ASP A 52 10.58 11.68 -21.23
CA ASP A 52 10.07 11.80 -22.61
C ASP A 52 10.16 10.49 -23.42
N ASP A 53 10.94 9.50 -22.96
CA ASP A 53 11.27 8.30 -23.76
C ASP A 53 10.55 7.03 -23.30
N THR A 54 9.80 7.10 -22.20
CA THR A 54 9.23 5.94 -21.51
C THR A 54 7.79 6.21 -21.09
N GLN A 55 6.89 5.32 -21.48
CA GLN A 55 5.51 5.31 -21.03
C GLN A 55 5.41 4.53 -19.72
N TYR A 56 4.86 5.17 -18.69
CA TYR A 56 4.62 4.55 -17.39
C TYR A 56 3.13 4.29 -17.14
N GLN A 57 2.85 3.26 -16.35
CA GLN A 57 1.57 3.03 -15.70
C GLN A 57 1.80 2.68 -14.24
N ALA A 58 0.94 3.19 -13.36
CA ALA A 58 0.99 2.90 -11.94
C ALA A 58 -0.34 2.34 -11.47
N PHE A 59 -0.26 1.37 -10.56
CA PHE A 59 -1.39 0.77 -9.89
C PHE A 59 -1.11 0.71 -8.40
N VAL A 60 -2.14 0.83 -7.58
CA VAL A 60 -2.04 0.76 -6.13
C VAL A 60 -2.94 -0.33 -5.57
N SER A 61 -2.49 -0.94 -4.47
CA SER A 61 -3.30 -1.82 -3.63
C SER A 61 -2.95 -1.58 -2.16
N TYR A 62 -3.90 -1.81 -1.26
CA TYR A 62 -3.68 -1.59 0.17
C TYR A 62 -4.31 -2.75 0.96
N LEU A 63 -3.46 -3.54 1.59
CA LEU A 63 -3.84 -4.74 2.33
C LEU A 63 -3.64 -4.51 3.83
N GLU A 64 -4.64 -4.86 4.63
CA GLU A 64 -4.50 -5.07 6.07
C GLU A 64 -4.53 -6.57 6.39
N ILE A 65 -3.57 -7.03 7.19
CA ILE A 65 -3.55 -8.38 7.74
C ILE A 65 -3.83 -8.27 9.23
N TYR A 66 -4.97 -8.81 9.65
CA TYR A 66 -5.39 -8.84 11.04
C TYR A 66 -5.89 -10.24 11.39
N ASN A 67 -5.42 -10.78 12.52
CA ASN A 67 -5.79 -12.11 12.98
C ASN A 67 -5.66 -13.18 11.87
N GLU A 68 -4.53 -13.16 11.16
CA GLU A 68 -4.19 -14.06 10.04
C GLU A 68 -5.13 -13.95 8.82
N GLN A 69 -6.04 -12.97 8.79
CA GLN A 69 -6.96 -12.71 7.69
C GLN A 69 -6.57 -11.42 6.97
N GLY A 70 -6.54 -11.46 5.63
CA GLY A 70 -6.34 -10.29 4.79
C GLY A 70 -7.64 -9.56 4.48
N TYR A 71 -7.60 -8.24 4.41
CA TYR A 71 -8.70 -7.34 4.07
C TYR A 71 -8.24 -6.27 3.07
N ASP A 72 -9.04 -6.03 2.03
CA ASP A 72 -8.77 -4.97 1.05
C ASP A 72 -9.24 -3.61 1.58
N LEU A 73 -8.29 -2.71 1.83
CA LEU A 73 -8.56 -1.37 2.33
C LEU A 73 -9.01 -0.39 1.24
N LEU A 74 -8.89 -0.74 -0.05
CA LEU A 74 -9.31 0.15 -1.16
C LEU A 74 -10.70 -0.19 -1.71
N SER A 75 -11.43 -1.10 -1.06
CA SER A 75 -12.81 -1.39 -1.40
C SER A 75 -13.69 -0.15 -1.23
N GLU A 76 -14.48 0.17 -2.25
CA GLU A 76 -15.48 1.25 -2.23
C GLU A 76 -16.82 0.81 -1.62
N GLU A 77 -16.89 -0.33 -0.93
CA GLU A 77 -18.12 -0.80 -0.28
C GLU A 77 -18.58 0.21 0.78
N ARG A 78 -19.61 0.97 0.41
CA ARG A 78 -20.09 2.15 1.15
C ARG A 78 -20.79 1.83 2.48
N ASP A 79 -21.10 0.55 2.71
CA ASP A 79 -21.80 0.07 3.91
C ASP A 79 -20.88 -0.61 4.93
N ALA A 80 -19.56 -0.58 4.70
CA ALA A 80 -18.60 -1.13 5.66
C ALA A 80 -18.55 -0.26 6.93
N HIS A 81 -19.05 -0.81 8.04
CA HIS A 81 -19.01 -0.15 9.34
C HIS A 81 -17.99 -0.80 10.27
N ARG A 82 -17.51 -2.01 9.92
CA ARG A 82 -16.50 -2.79 10.62
C ARG A 82 -15.49 -3.33 9.63
N MET A 83 -14.28 -3.63 10.11
CA MET A 83 -13.25 -4.25 9.28
C MET A 83 -13.69 -5.59 8.68
N GLU A 84 -14.50 -6.35 9.41
CA GLU A 84 -15.00 -7.66 9.00
C GLU A 84 -15.96 -7.58 7.80
N ASP A 85 -16.47 -6.39 7.51
CA ASP A 85 -17.34 -6.11 6.36
C ASP A 85 -16.51 -5.87 5.08
N LEU A 86 -15.21 -5.56 5.21
CA LEU A 86 -14.35 -5.36 4.05
C LEU A 86 -14.09 -6.67 3.29
N PRO A 87 -13.85 -6.61 1.96
CA PRO A 87 -13.55 -7.79 1.17
C PRO A 87 -12.35 -8.55 1.71
N LYS A 88 -12.57 -9.85 1.99
CA LYS A 88 -11.52 -10.74 2.46
C LYS A 88 -10.57 -11.09 1.31
N VAL A 89 -9.29 -10.85 1.56
CA VAL A 89 -8.18 -11.25 0.70
C VAL A 89 -7.68 -12.62 1.14
N SER A 90 -7.55 -13.54 0.19
CA SER A 90 -7.03 -14.89 0.43
C SER A 90 -5.71 -15.08 -0.31
N MET A 91 -4.75 -15.73 0.34
CA MET A 91 -3.49 -16.14 -0.27
C MET A 91 -3.69 -17.50 -0.94
N MET A 92 -3.30 -17.62 -2.20
CA MET A 92 -3.35 -18.86 -2.99
C MET A 92 -1.96 -19.15 -3.54
N GLU A 93 -1.58 -20.41 -3.57
CA GLU A 93 -0.35 -20.88 -4.20
C GLU A 93 -0.68 -21.42 -5.60
N ASP A 94 0.05 -20.98 -6.62
CA ASP A 94 -0.09 -21.54 -7.97
C ASP A 94 0.71 -22.84 -8.13
N GLU A 95 0.55 -23.52 -9.28
CA GLU A 95 1.25 -24.78 -9.59
C GLU A 95 2.79 -24.66 -9.62
N ASN A 96 3.31 -23.43 -9.67
CA ASN A 96 4.74 -23.13 -9.67
C ASN A 96 5.26 -22.73 -8.28
N GLY A 97 4.41 -22.79 -7.24
CA GLY A 97 4.76 -22.40 -5.87
C GLY A 97 4.77 -20.88 -5.64
N ASN A 98 4.22 -20.08 -6.56
CA ASN A 98 4.11 -18.64 -6.34
C ASN A 98 2.83 -18.30 -5.58
N PHE A 99 2.96 -17.40 -4.61
CA PHE A 99 1.82 -16.89 -3.86
C PHE A 99 1.15 -15.72 -4.56
N HIS A 100 -0.17 -15.80 -4.67
CA HIS A 100 -1.05 -14.78 -5.25
C HIS A 100 -2.12 -14.38 -4.23
N LEU A 101 -2.46 -13.09 -4.22
CA LEU A 101 -3.55 -12.57 -3.40
C LEU A 101 -4.82 -12.50 -4.26
N ARG A 102 -5.84 -13.26 -3.86
CA ARG A 102 -7.18 -13.19 -4.47
C ARG A 102 -8.02 -12.14 -3.78
N ASN A 103 -8.80 -11.41 -4.56
CA ASN A 103 -9.72 -10.35 -4.11
C ASN A 103 -9.03 -9.12 -3.51
N LEU A 104 -7.73 -8.94 -3.74
CA LEU A 104 -7.07 -7.65 -3.48
C LEU A 104 -7.23 -6.78 -4.73
N GLY A 105 -7.93 -5.67 -4.60
CA GLY A 105 -8.12 -4.66 -5.63
C GLY A 105 -6.79 -4.09 -6.10
N MET A 106 -6.66 -3.92 -7.41
CA MET A 106 -5.52 -3.25 -8.04
C MET A 106 -6.06 -2.07 -8.84
N HIS A 107 -5.86 -0.87 -8.31
CA HIS A 107 -6.48 0.34 -8.83
C HIS A 107 -5.47 1.12 -9.66
N ARG A 108 -5.79 1.37 -10.94
CA ARG A 108 -4.96 2.21 -11.80
C ARG A 108 -5.02 3.66 -11.31
N VAL A 109 -3.87 4.31 -11.19
CA VAL A 109 -3.75 5.71 -10.80
C VAL A 109 -3.14 6.50 -11.96
N ALA A 110 -3.79 7.60 -12.35
CA ALA A 110 -3.34 8.41 -13.50
C ALA A 110 -2.52 9.64 -13.07
N SER A 111 -2.59 10.02 -11.78
CA SER A 111 -1.90 11.19 -11.23
C SER A 111 -1.41 10.94 -9.79
N GLU A 112 -0.52 11.81 -9.31
CA GLU A 112 -0.14 11.86 -7.88
C GLU A 112 -1.38 12.01 -7.00
N GLU A 113 -2.32 12.87 -7.38
CA GLU A 113 -3.54 13.14 -6.64
C GLU A 113 -4.41 11.88 -6.51
N ASP A 114 -4.59 11.13 -7.60
CA ASP A 114 -5.35 9.86 -7.59
C ASP A 114 -4.72 8.86 -6.60
N ALA A 115 -3.39 8.72 -6.63
CA ALA A 115 -2.67 7.80 -5.76
C ALA A 115 -2.75 8.21 -4.28
N LEU A 116 -2.67 9.51 -3.99
CA LEU A 116 -2.86 10.05 -2.64
C LEU A 116 -4.31 9.87 -2.15
N ASN A 117 -5.30 9.99 -3.05
CA ASN A 117 -6.70 9.75 -2.71
C ASN A 117 -6.95 8.29 -2.30
N PHE A 118 -6.35 7.31 -3.00
CA PHE A 118 -6.41 5.91 -2.59
C PHE A 118 -5.70 5.64 -1.25
N LEU A 119 -4.55 6.28 -1.03
CA LEU A 119 -3.87 6.20 0.28
C LEU A 119 -4.79 6.69 1.39
N PHE A 120 -5.42 7.86 1.21
CA PHE A 120 -6.35 8.44 2.17
C PHE A 120 -7.61 7.59 2.38
N LEU A 121 -8.16 7.02 1.31
CA LEU A 121 -9.30 6.09 1.38
C LEU A 121 -8.95 4.89 2.28
N GLY A 122 -7.81 4.25 2.03
CA GLY A 122 -7.41 3.10 2.82
C GLY A 122 -7.08 3.45 4.27
N ASP A 123 -6.47 4.60 4.52
CA ASP A 123 -6.25 5.09 5.89
C ASP A 123 -7.58 5.39 6.61
N THR A 124 -8.59 5.87 5.89
CA THR A 124 -9.94 6.08 6.44
C THR A 124 -10.62 4.75 6.78
N ASN A 125 -10.57 3.78 5.87
CA ASN A 125 -11.12 2.44 6.10
C ASN A 125 -10.42 1.74 7.28
N ARG A 126 -9.09 1.95 7.42
CA ARG A 126 -8.32 1.52 8.59
C ARG A 126 -8.69 2.26 9.88
N ALA A 127 -8.99 3.55 9.84
CA ALA A 127 -9.41 4.28 11.05
C ALA A 127 -10.80 3.84 11.54
N ILE A 128 -11.71 3.50 10.60
CA ILE A 128 -13.04 2.95 10.93
C ILE A 128 -12.88 1.60 11.64
N SER A 129 -11.96 0.73 11.20
CA SER A 129 -11.69 -0.54 11.87
C SER A 129 -11.14 -0.37 13.30
N GLU A 130 -10.43 0.71 13.59
CA GLU A 130 -9.87 1.01 14.91
C GLU A 130 -10.90 1.48 15.95
N THR A 131 -11.95 2.20 15.54
CA THR A 131 -12.95 2.74 16.47
C THR A 131 -13.90 1.67 17.05
N ALA A 132 -14.01 0.50 16.40
CA ALA A 132 -14.75 -0.65 16.89
C ALA A 132 -13.94 -1.47 17.93
N MET A 133 -13.80 -0.92 19.14
CA MET A 133 -13.45 -1.66 20.37
C MET A 133 -12.07 -2.36 20.45
N ASN A 134 -11.09 -2.05 19.58
CA ASN A 134 -9.73 -2.58 19.70
C ASN A 134 -8.67 -1.56 19.22
N LYS A 135 -7.53 -1.48 19.92
CA LYS A 135 -6.31 -0.86 19.39
C LYS A 135 -5.75 -1.69 18.22
N ALA A 136 -6.49 -1.78 17.12
CA ALA A 136 -6.24 -2.73 16.02
C ALA A 136 -4.88 -2.50 15.33
N SER A 137 -4.44 -1.24 15.15
CA SER A 137 -3.13 -0.94 14.54
C SER A 137 -1.91 -1.45 15.32
N SER A 138 -2.05 -1.76 16.61
CA SER A 138 -0.96 -2.43 17.34
C SER A 138 -0.83 -3.91 16.97
N ARG A 139 -1.87 -4.51 16.40
CA ARG A 139 -2.01 -5.96 16.16
C ARG A 139 -2.23 -6.32 14.69
N SER A 140 -2.38 -5.35 13.81
CA SER A 140 -2.47 -5.56 12.37
C SER A 140 -1.20 -5.12 11.65
N HIS A 141 -0.96 -5.73 10.49
CA HIS A 141 0.08 -5.32 9.56
C HIS A 141 -0.57 -4.68 8.34
N CYS A 142 0.01 -3.59 7.85
CA CYS A 142 -0.50 -2.90 6.68
C CYS A 142 0.55 -2.89 5.57
N ILE A 143 0.11 -3.16 4.34
CA ILE A 143 0.97 -3.22 3.15
C ILE A 143 0.34 -2.37 2.06
N PHE A 144 0.91 -1.19 1.82
CA PHE A 144 0.59 -0.38 0.65
C PHE A 144 1.54 -0.76 -0.49
N THR A 145 1.01 -1.15 -1.64
CA THR A 145 1.82 -1.57 -2.79
C THR A 145 1.61 -0.62 -3.96
N ILE A 146 2.70 -0.11 -4.52
CA ILE A 146 2.71 0.57 -5.81
C ILE A 146 3.30 -0.40 -6.85
N SER A 147 2.49 -0.80 -7.82
CA SER A 147 2.93 -1.59 -8.97
C SER A 147 3.18 -0.65 -10.15
N LEU A 148 4.35 -0.76 -10.76
CA LEU A 148 4.76 0.10 -11.87
C LEU A 148 4.99 -0.76 -13.11
N GLU A 149 4.48 -0.29 -14.24
CA GLU A 149 4.85 -0.78 -15.57
C GLU A 149 5.55 0.33 -16.34
N ALA A 150 6.65 0.00 -17.01
CA ALA A 150 7.45 0.94 -17.79
C ALA A 150 7.75 0.34 -19.16
N ARG A 151 7.44 1.08 -20.22
CA ARG A 151 7.69 0.70 -21.60
C ARG A 151 8.41 1.84 -22.33
N LYS A 152 9.66 1.59 -22.72
CA LYS A 152 10.43 2.54 -23.54
C LYS A 152 9.83 2.63 -24.94
N HIS A 153 9.77 3.83 -25.52
CA HIS A 153 9.31 4.03 -26.89
C HIS A 153 10.13 3.19 -27.88
N GLY A 154 9.44 2.53 -28.81
CA GLY A 154 10.04 1.61 -29.76
C GLY A 154 10.45 0.23 -29.20
N SER A 155 10.25 -0.02 -27.90
CA SER A 155 10.47 -1.34 -27.30
C SER A 155 9.16 -2.12 -27.16
N GLU A 156 9.23 -3.43 -27.39
CA GLU A 156 8.15 -4.37 -27.02
C GLU A 156 8.27 -4.86 -25.57
N VAL A 157 9.41 -4.59 -24.92
CA VAL A 157 9.67 -5.04 -23.55
C VAL A 157 8.97 -4.11 -22.56
N VAL A 158 8.09 -4.68 -21.75
CA VAL A 158 7.48 -4.02 -20.58
C VAL A 158 8.22 -4.47 -19.33
N LYS A 159 8.78 -3.51 -18.60
CA LYS A 159 9.37 -3.74 -17.29
C LYS A 159 8.30 -3.57 -16.22
N ARG A 160 8.27 -4.49 -15.26
CA ARG A 160 7.34 -4.44 -14.13
C ARG A 160 8.10 -4.42 -12.83
N SER A 161 7.63 -3.63 -11.87
CA SER A 161 8.16 -3.64 -10.51
C SER A 161 7.05 -3.43 -9.48
N LYS A 162 7.30 -3.90 -8.25
CA LYS A 162 6.44 -3.66 -7.09
C LYS A 162 7.24 -2.99 -5.99
N LEU A 163 6.69 -1.93 -5.43
CA LEU A 163 7.16 -1.24 -4.24
C LEU A 163 6.19 -1.53 -3.11
N HIS A 164 6.66 -2.25 -2.10
CA HIS A 164 5.87 -2.58 -0.92
C HIS A 164 6.29 -1.68 0.25
N PHE A 165 5.33 -0.98 0.85
CA PHE A 165 5.52 -0.19 2.06
C PHE A 165 4.75 -0.86 3.19
N VAL A 166 5.49 -1.35 4.18
CA VAL A 166 4.96 -2.24 5.21
C VAL A 166 5.06 -1.58 6.57
N ASP A 167 3.91 -1.37 7.22
CA ASP A 167 3.78 -0.99 8.62
C ASP A 167 3.46 -2.25 9.41
N LEU A 168 4.42 -2.78 10.16
CA LEU A 168 4.24 -4.02 10.90
C LEU A 168 3.51 -3.76 12.23
N ALA A 169 2.81 -4.77 12.75
CA ALA A 169 2.27 -4.76 14.10
C ALA A 169 3.37 -4.50 15.15
N GLY A 170 2.94 -4.12 16.36
CA GLY A 170 3.79 -3.91 17.52
C GLY A 170 4.65 -5.14 17.82
N ALA A 171 5.95 -4.93 17.96
CA ALA A 171 6.93 -5.98 18.25
C ALA A 171 7.03 -6.36 19.75
N GLU A 172 6.16 -5.82 20.60
CA GLU A 172 6.17 -6.12 22.03
C GLU A 172 6.06 -7.63 22.31
N ARG A 173 6.92 -8.13 23.20
CA ARG A 173 6.81 -9.50 23.70
C ARG A 173 5.72 -9.55 24.76
N VAL A 174 4.78 -10.48 24.63
CA VAL A 174 3.93 -10.87 25.76
C VAL A 174 4.85 -11.53 26.79
N ALA A 175 4.98 -10.89 27.95
CA ALA A 175 5.73 -11.43 29.10
C ALA A 175 4.89 -12.45 29.87
#